data_AF-A0A3N6MF89-F1
#
_entry.id   AF-A0A3N6MF89-F1
#
_cell.length_a   1.000
_cell.length_b   1.000
_cell.length_c   1.000
_cell.angle_alpha   90.00
_cell.angle_beta   90.00
_cell.angle_gamma   90.00
#
_symmetry.space_group_name_H-M   'P 1'
#
loop_
_entity.id
_entity.type
_entity.pdbx_description
1 polymer ?
#
loop_
_entity_poly.entity_id
_entity_poly.type
_entity_poly.pdbx_seq_one_letter_code
_entity_poly.pdbx_strand_id
1 'polypeptide(L)'
;MKRYETKIDGETLYVEGTDDWLEVGSLNDVYELVGGETYTIEYDQAGQLASWVETDDEGAFTFDVRETLAEFTFEEEFVTNLARVPVDDEDDDGYPHRTAFFADMMTTIWDAKGSLETAIDDSDR
;
A
#
# COMPACT_ATOMS: atom_id res chain seq x y z
N MET A 1 -6.74 6.01 18.29
CA MET A 1 -6.88 6.76 17.02
C MET A 1 -7.80 5.95 16.14
N LYS A 2 -8.70 6.60 15.37
CA LYS A 2 -9.59 5.91 14.44
C LYS A 2 -8.74 5.37 13.28
N ARG A 3 -8.92 4.09 12.96
CA ARG A 3 -8.36 3.46 11.75
C ARG A 3 -9.46 3.47 10.70
N TYR A 4 -9.10 3.87 9.49
CA TYR A 4 -10.01 3.98 8.36
C TYR A 4 -9.77 2.79 7.46
N GLU A 5 -10.82 2.01 7.24
CA GLU A 5 -10.77 0.77 6.47
C GLU A 5 -10.76 1.05 4.97
N THR A 6 -10.23 0.13 4.20
CA THR A 6 -10.41 0.09 2.75
C THR A 6 -11.55 -0.83 2.39
N LYS A 7 -12.10 -0.63 1.20
CA LYS A 7 -13.08 -1.52 0.62
C LYS A 7 -12.83 -1.62 -0.87
N ILE A 8 -12.90 -2.84 -1.38
CA ILE A 8 -12.90 -3.11 -2.81
C ILE A 8 -14.33 -3.46 -3.22
N ASP A 9 -14.92 -2.67 -4.12
CA ASP A 9 -16.23 -2.94 -4.69
C ASP A 9 -16.06 -3.25 -6.19
N GLY A 10 -16.11 -4.55 -6.54
CA GLY A 10 -15.81 -5.03 -7.89
C GLY A 10 -14.35 -4.82 -8.26
N GLU A 11 -14.11 -3.77 -9.04
CA GLU A 11 -12.81 -3.36 -9.59
C GLU A 11 -12.39 -1.97 -9.08
N THR A 12 -13.16 -1.34 -8.20
CA THR A 12 -12.86 0.01 -7.68
C THR A 12 -12.45 -0.06 -6.22
N LEU A 13 -11.36 0.64 -5.89
CA LEU A 13 -10.85 0.78 -4.55
C LEU A 13 -11.45 2.01 -3.88
N TYR A 14 -11.95 1.82 -2.66
CA TYR A 14 -12.49 2.86 -1.79
C TYR A 14 -11.74 2.87 -0.46
N VAL A 15 -11.58 4.04 0.12
CA VAL A 15 -11.01 4.24 1.45
C VAL A 15 -12.05 4.93 2.32
N GLU A 16 -12.25 4.47 3.55
CA GLU A 16 -13.16 5.12 4.49
C GLU A 16 -12.68 6.55 4.74
N GLY A 17 -13.52 7.53 4.44
CA GLY A 17 -13.30 8.92 4.80
C GLY A 17 -13.92 9.28 6.15
N THR A 18 -13.73 10.53 6.57
CA THR A 18 -14.39 11.08 7.77
C THR A 18 -15.90 11.13 7.64
N ASP A 19 -16.38 11.45 6.43
CA ASP A 19 -17.79 11.70 6.13
C ASP A 19 -18.36 10.65 5.18
N ASP A 20 -17.60 10.26 4.15
CA ASP A 20 -18.02 9.31 3.10
C ASP A 20 -16.84 8.47 2.60
N TRP A 21 -17.14 7.39 1.88
CA TRP A 21 -16.13 6.57 1.21
C TRP A 21 -15.47 7.36 0.08
N LEU A 22 -14.15 7.47 0.15
CA LEU A 22 -13.31 8.11 -0.84
C LEU A 22 -13.00 7.10 -1.95
N GLU A 23 -13.51 7.35 -3.15
CA GLU A 23 -13.10 6.61 -4.33
C GLU A 23 -11.63 6.92 -4.65
N VAL A 24 -10.79 5.89 -4.70
CA VAL A 24 -9.37 6.04 -5.04
C VAL A 24 -9.16 5.92 -6.55
N GLY A 25 -9.82 4.94 -7.16
CA GLY A 25 -9.72 4.61 -8.58
C GLY A 25 -9.88 3.11 -8.84
N SER A 26 -9.58 2.67 -10.06
CA SER A 26 -9.63 1.26 -10.43
C SER A 26 -8.46 0.50 -9.83
N LEU A 27 -8.70 -0.74 -9.39
CA LEU A 27 -7.65 -1.67 -8.99
C LEU A 27 -6.67 -1.95 -10.12
N ASN A 28 -7.14 -1.98 -11.37
CA ASN A 28 -6.26 -2.20 -12.51
C ASN A 28 -5.21 -1.09 -12.62
N ASP A 29 -5.63 0.16 -12.47
CA ASP A 29 -4.73 1.32 -12.49
C ASP A 29 -3.72 1.23 -11.34
N VAL A 30 -4.19 0.84 -10.15
CA VAL A 30 -3.30 0.58 -9.00
C VAL A 30 -2.30 -0.52 -9.35
N TYR A 31 -2.71 -1.64 -9.94
CA TYR A 31 -1.79 -2.71 -10.35
C TYR A 31 -0.75 -2.23 -11.35
N GLU A 32 -1.13 -1.43 -12.34
CA GLU A 32 -0.19 -0.87 -13.31
C GLU A 32 0.83 0.07 -12.64
N LEU A 33 0.39 0.85 -11.65
CA LEU A 33 1.25 1.78 -10.92
C LEU A 33 2.18 1.08 -9.91
N VAL A 34 1.71 0.04 -9.22
CA VAL A 34 2.53 -0.70 -8.24
C VAL A 34 3.43 -1.76 -8.88
N GLY A 35 3.21 -2.09 -10.15
CA GLY A 35 4.01 -3.07 -10.91
C GLY A 35 3.41 -4.47 -11.01
N GLY A 36 2.15 -4.67 -10.62
CA GLY A 36 1.40 -5.91 -10.83
C GLY A 36 0.34 -6.22 -9.76
N GLU A 37 -0.34 -7.35 -9.93
CA GLU A 37 -1.30 -7.90 -8.93
C GLU A 37 -0.59 -8.46 -7.68
N THR A 38 0.68 -8.83 -7.83
CA THR A 38 1.56 -9.33 -6.77
C THR A 38 2.73 -8.39 -6.57
N TYR A 39 2.99 -8.01 -5.32
CA TYR A 39 4.13 -7.16 -4.97
C TYR A 39 5.16 -7.98 -4.19
N THR A 40 6.43 -7.90 -4.61
CA THR A 40 7.54 -8.62 -3.97
C THR A 40 8.45 -7.63 -3.28
N ILE A 41 8.59 -7.77 -1.96
CA ILE A 41 9.56 -7.04 -1.15
C ILE A 41 10.75 -7.95 -0.91
N GLU A 42 11.95 -7.51 -1.27
CA GLU A 42 13.21 -8.18 -0.91
C GLU A 42 13.61 -7.77 0.50
N TYR A 43 13.72 -8.72 1.43
CA TYR A 43 14.29 -8.47 2.75
C TYR A 43 15.80 -8.75 2.71
N ASP A 44 16.62 -7.76 3.06
CA ASP A 44 18.07 -7.94 3.12
C ASP A 44 18.42 -8.81 4.33
N GLN A 45 18.53 -10.13 4.11
CA GLN A 45 19.07 -11.27 4.92
C GLN A 45 18.83 -11.37 6.44
N ALA A 46 18.50 -10.30 7.16
CA ALA A 46 18.21 -10.22 8.59
C ALA A 46 16.70 -10.35 8.92
N GLY A 47 15.81 -10.27 7.93
CA GLY A 47 14.34 -10.31 8.09
C GLY A 47 13.71 -11.67 8.39
N GLN A 48 14.49 -12.72 8.66
CA GLN A 48 13.98 -14.09 8.90
C GLN A 48 13.21 -14.29 10.22
N LEU A 49 12.97 -13.23 11.02
CA LEU A 49 12.48 -13.35 12.39
C LEU A 49 11.01 -12.99 12.60
N ALA A 50 10.31 -12.55 11.56
CA ALA A 50 8.88 -12.30 11.62
C ALA A 50 8.08 -13.62 11.52
N SER A 51 7.82 -14.28 12.65
CA SER A 51 7.01 -15.52 12.80
C SER A 51 5.54 -15.48 12.29
N TRP A 52 5.15 -14.38 11.65
CA TRP A 52 3.83 -14.14 11.06
C TRP A 52 3.88 -14.13 9.51
N VAL A 53 5.04 -14.42 8.92
CA VAL A 53 5.29 -14.34 7.48
C VAL A 53 5.83 -15.68 6.97
N GLU A 54 5.11 -16.30 6.03
CA GLU A 54 5.69 -17.36 5.19
C GLU A 54 6.64 -16.69 4.19
N THR A 55 7.92 -16.57 4.56
CA THR A 55 8.97 -16.11 3.64
C THR A 55 9.42 -17.28 2.77
N ASP A 56 9.53 -17.08 1.45
CA ASP A 56 10.21 -18.04 0.57
C ASP A 56 11.70 -18.16 0.92
N ASP A 57 12.33 -19.29 0.59
CA ASP A 57 13.74 -19.63 0.89
C ASP A 57 14.77 -18.57 0.40
N GLU A 58 14.36 -17.63 -0.46
CA GLU A 58 15.18 -16.56 -1.03
C GLU A 58 15.14 -15.24 -0.24
N GLY A 59 14.36 -15.14 0.85
CA GLY A 59 14.26 -13.91 1.65
C GLY A 59 13.40 -12.81 1.01
N ALA A 60 12.61 -13.17 0.00
CA ALA A 60 11.62 -12.29 -0.62
C ALA A 60 10.22 -12.63 -0.10
N PHE A 61 9.43 -11.61 0.21
CA PHE A 61 8.02 -11.76 0.56
C PHE A 61 7.16 -11.27 -0.61
N THR A 62 6.43 -12.19 -1.21
CA THR A 62 5.46 -11.87 -2.26
C THR A 62 4.06 -11.95 -1.67
N PHE A 63 3.27 -10.90 -1.84
CA PHE A 63 1.89 -10.87 -1.39
C PHE A 63 0.97 -10.34 -2.48
N ASP A 64 -0.30 -10.72 -2.35
CA ASP A 64 -1.37 -10.23 -3.22
C ASP A 64 -1.72 -8.79 -2.82
N VAL A 65 -1.60 -7.87 -3.79
CA VAL A 65 -1.86 -6.45 -3.59
C VAL A 65 -3.34 -6.24 -3.24
N ARG A 66 -4.26 -6.95 -3.89
CA ARG A 66 -5.70 -6.82 -3.66
C ARG A 66 -6.06 -7.18 -2.23
N GLU A 67 -5.58 -8.33 -1.76
CA GLU A 67 -5.86 -8.83 -0.42
C GLU A 67 -5.28 -7.89 0.63
N THR A 68 -4.01 -7.53 0.46
CA THR A 68 -3.33 -6.60 1.37
C THR A 68 -4.05 -5.26 1.43
N LEU A 69 -4.46 -4.72 0.27
CA LEU A 69 -5.20 -3.47 0.22
C LEU A 69 -6.54 -3.58 0.93
N ALA A 70 -7.28 -4.69 0.79
CA ALA A 70 -8.59 -4.89 1.42
C ALA A 70 -8.53 -5.05 2.95
N GLU A 71 -7.42 -5.56 3.48
CA GLU A 71 -7.21 -5.71 4.92
C GLU A 71 -6.47 -4.52 5.56
N PHE A 72 -5.93 -3.62 4.72
CA PHE A 72 -5.18 -2.47 5.21
C PHE A 72 -6.10 -1.42 5.84
N THR A 73 -5.58 -0.76 6.86
CA THR A 73 -6.26 0.37 7.49
C THR A 73 -5.32 1.56 7.64
N PHE A 74 -5.85 2.74 7.39
CA PHE A 74 -5.10 3.99 7.38
C PHE A 74 -5.40 4.86 8.59
N GLU A 75 -4.50 5.79 8.87
CA GLU A 75 -4.72 6.81 9.89
C GLU A 75 -5.40 8.04 9.29
N GLU A 76 -6.00 8.85 10.16
CA GLU A 76 -6.73 10.06 9.75
C GLU A 76 -5.89 11.01 8.90
N GLU A 77 -4.60 11.14 9.19
CA GLU A 77 -3.70 12.03 8.44
C GLU A 77 -3.56 11.58 6.99
N PHE A 78 -3.39 10.28 6.75
CA PHE A 78 -3.32 9.72 5.41
C PHE A 78 -4.62 9.93 4.65
N VAL A 79 -5.75 9.60 5.26
CA VAL A 79 -7.09 9.77 4.68
C VAL A 79 -7.38 11.24 4.36
N THR A 80 -6.98 12.15 5.25
CA THR A 80 -7.13 13.59 5.05
C THR A 80 -6.30 14.08 3.86
N ASN A 81 -5.08 13.56 3.69
CA ASN A 81 -4.27 13.88 2.53
C ASN A 81 -4.86 13.29 1.24
N LEU A 82 -5.30 12.04 1.28
CA LEU A 82 -5.94 11.37 0.15
C LEU A 82 -7.21 12.10 -0.33
N ALA A 83 -8.03 12.56 0.62
CA ALA A 83 -9.24 13.35 0.34
C ALA A 83 -8.95 14.70 -0.36
N ARG A 84 -7.75 15.26 -0.16
CA ARG A 84 -7.32 16.51 -0.83
C ARG A 84 -6.87 16.30 -2.27
N VAL A 85 -6.54 15.06 -2.64
CA VAL A 85 -6.13 14.75 -4.01
C VAL A 85 -7.38 14.52 -4.87
N PRO A 86 -7.52 15.19 -6.03
CA PRO A 86 -8.66 14.99 -6.92
C PRO A 86 -8.64 13.59 -7.54
N VAL A 87 -9.84 12.99 -7.69
CA VAL A 87 -10.04 11.73 -8.43
C VAL A 87 -10.59 11.99 -9.84
N ASP A 88 -11.24 13.14 -10.06
CA ASP A 88 -11.78 13.53 -11.36
C ASP A 88 -10.73 14.09 -12.33
N ASP A 89 -9.49 14.33 -11.86
CA ASP A 89 -8.37 14.80 -12.69
C ASP A 89 -7.35 13.67 -12.86
N GLU A 90 -6.96 13.46 -14.12
CA GLU A 90 -5.96 12.47 -14.54
C GLU A 90 -4.57 13.12 -14.63
N ASP A 91 -3.57 12.33 -14.26
CA ASP A 91 -2.14 12.62 -14.42
C ASP A 91 -1.70 12.54 -15.91
N ASP A 92 -0.46 12.96 -16.19
CA ASP A 92 0.17 12.85 -17.52
C ASP A 92 0.17 11.41 -18.07
N ASP A 93 0.17 10.39 -17.21
CA ASP A 93 0.08 8.97 -17.57
C ASP A 93 -1.38 8.46 -17.75
N GLY A 94 -2.38 9.32 -17.54
CA GLY A 94 -3.80 9.00 -17.75
C GLY A 94 -4.48 8.30 -16.57
N TYR A 95 -3.88 8.32 -15.38
CA TYR A 95 -4.46 7.76 -14.15
C TYR A 95 -5.00 8.86 -13.25
N PRO A 96 -6.08 8.65 -12.48
CA PRO A 96 -6.52 9.64 -11.50
C PRO A 96 -5.39 10.03 -10.54
N HIS A 97 -5.19 11.32 -10.29
CA HIS A 97 -4.13 11.78 -9.39
C HIS A 97 -4.20 11.12 -8.02
N ARG A 98 -5.41 10.86 -7.53
CA ARG A 98 -5.63 10.14 -6.26
C ARG A 98 -5.14 8.69 -6.33
N THR A 99 -5.33 8.01 -7.45
CA THR A 99 -4.83 6.65 -7.66
C THR A 99 -3.31 6.63 -7.68
N ALA A 100 -2.68 7.54 -8.46
CA ALA A 100 -1.23 7.68 -8.53
C ALA A 100 -0.62 7.97 -7.15
N PHE A 101 -1.18 8.95 -6.43
CA PHE A 101 -0.75 9.30 -5.08
C PHE A 101 -0.90 8.13 -4.09
N PHE A 102 -2.00 7.38 -4.17
CA PHE A 102 -2.24 6.23 -3.31
C PHE A 102 -1.23 5.12 -3.60
N ALA A 103 -1.04 4.76 -4.87
CA ALA A 103 -0.09 3.72 -5.28
C ALA A 103 1.35 4.08 -4.86
N ASP A 104 1.78 5.32 -5.08
CA ASP A 104 3.10 5.82 -4.66
C ASP A 104 3.32 5.73 -3.14
N MET A 105 2.30 6.08 -2.34
CA MET A 105 2.41 5.94 -0.89
C MET A 105 2.47 4.47 -0.47
N MET A 106 1.68 3.60 -1.09
CA MET A 106 1.68 2.17 -0.77
C MET A 106 3.02 1.52 -1.10
N THR A 107 3.58 1.77 -2.28
CA THR A 107 4.92 1.27 -2.64
C THR A 107 5.98 1.83 -1.71
N THR A 108 5.90 3.12 -1.34
CA THR A 108 6.80 3.73 -0.34
C THR A 108 6.69 3.05 1.03
N ILE A 109 5.49 2.74 1.51
CA ILE A 109 5.27 2.04 2.79
C ILE A 109 5.81 0.61 2.73
N TRP A 110 5.57 -0.10 1.63
CA TRP A 110 6.05 -1.47 1.43
C TRP A 110 7.58 -1.53 1.35
N ASP A 111 8.19 -0.65 0.57
CA ASP A 111 9.65 -0.51 0.47
C ASP A 111 10.27 -0.11 1.81
N ALA A 112 9.64 0.85 2.51
CA ALA A 112 10.05 1.24 3.85
C ALA A 112 9.91 0.09 4.85
N LYS A 113 8.90 -0.79 4.73
CA LYS A 113 8.74 -1.96 5.62
C LYS A 113 9.81 -3.02 5.34
N GLY A 114 10.22 -3.19 4.08
CA GLY A 114 11.40 -3.97 3.72
C GLY A 114 12.68 -3.40 4.35
N SER A 115 12.83 -2.07 4.36
CA SER A 115 14.00 -1.36 4.90
C SER A 115 14.00 -1.12 6.41
N LEU A 116 12.84 -1.00 7.07
CA LEU A 116 12.72 -0.68 8.51
C LEU A 116 13.15 -1.84 9.39
N GLU A 117 12.97 -3.08 8.94
CA GLU A 117 13.48 -4.26 9.64
C GLU A 117 15.01 -4.39 9.57
N THR A 118 15.64 -3.86 8.51
CA THR A 118 17.10 -3.73 8.42
C THR A 118 17.67 -2.75 9.45
N ALA A 119 16.97 -1.65 9.77
CA ALA A 119 17.52 -0.59 10.62
C ALA A 119 17.38 -0.83 12.14
N ILE A 120 16.45 -1.67 12.56
CA ILE A 120 16.23 -2.00 13.99
C ILE A 120 17.18 -3.10 14.50
N ASP A 121 17.87 -3.83 13.62
CA ASP A 121 18.87 -4.85 13.98
C ASP A 121 20.31 -4.30 14.06
N ASP A 122 20.58 -3.05 13.64
CA ASP A 122 21.92 -2.44 13.70
C ASP A 122 22.19 -1.69 15.03
N SER A 123 21.29 -1.77 16.02
CA SER A 123 21.44 -1.10 17.33
C SER A 123 22.01 -1.98 18.45
N ASP A 124 22.39 -3.24 18.20
CA ASP A 124 23.03 -4.12 19.20
C ASP A 124 24.45 -4.56 18.80
N ARG A 125 25.30 -3.62 18.35
CA ARG A 125 26.75 -3.87 18.16
C ARG A 125 27.66 -3.04 19.06
#